data_AF-A0A1L8MIN8-F1
#
_entry.id   AF-A0A1L8MIN8-F1
#
_cell.length_a   1.000
_cell.length_b   1.000
_cell.length_c   1.000
_cell.angle_alpha   90.00
_cell.angle_beta   90.00
_cell.angle_gamma   90.00
#
_symmetry.space_group_name_H-M   'P 1'
#
loop_
_entity.id
_entity.type
_entity.pdbx_description
1 polymer ?
#
loop_
_entity_poly.entity_id
_entity_poly.type
_entity_poly.pdbx_seq_one_letter_code
_entity_poly.pdbx_strand_id
1 'polypeptide(L)'
;MTKYVFLDTETTGLDPLQGNHRIIDLACIEYEDAAPTGCVFNLKINPEGKKSVKRAFQVHGILDEDLVDKPTFSDIHQQFIEFIRGSHLIIFNAAFDLRFLNAELNRVNYTSTISDICAEVTCTMEFAKEKLGVRKISQDAACLRYGIDISSRTKHGALLDTTLCAELFIKLLDETAEPLKSTPQQNKHSPTKAIPIPRAYKNKETGSYTQLNFCKNPECENFGVVAKNSTYKANSELKRRLGKHNYQIE
;
A
#
# COMPACT_ATOMS: atom_id res chain seq x y z
N MET A 1 26.42 -21.92 -7.40
CA MET A 1 26.01 -20.91 -6.41
C MET A 1 24.61 -20.47 -6.78
N THR A 2 23.68 -20.40 -5.83
CA THR A 2 22.30 -19.99 -6.10
C THR A 2 22.24 -18.48 -6.05
N LYS A 3 21.86 -17.85 -7.17
CA LYS A 3 21.65 -16.41 -7.27
C LYS A 3 20.27 -16.07 -6.71
N TYR A 4 20.20 -15.20 -5.71
CA TYR A 4 18.95 -14.67 -5.18
C TYR A 4 18.71 -13.28 -5.73
N VAL A 5 17.47 -12.97 -6.08
CA VAL A 5 17.07 -11.62 -6.49
C VAL A 5 15.86 -11.20 -5.69
N PHE A 6 15.99 -10.11 -4.94
CA PHE A 6 14.85 -9.44 -4.31
C PHE A 6 14.26 -8.45 -5.30
N LEU A 7 12.94 -8.34 -5.37
CA LEU A 7 12.25 -7.44 -6.28
C LEU A 7 11.04 -6.78 -5.63
N ASP A 8 10.76 -5.54 -6.01
CA ASP A 8 9.53 -4.81 -5.70
C ASP A 8 9.14 -3.88 -6.87
N THR A 9 7.85 -3.58 -6.99
CA THR A 9 7.31 -2.67 -8.02
C THR A 9 6.32 -1.65 -7.46
N GLU A 10 6.43 -0.41 -7.96
CA GLU A 10 5.33 0.55 -7.85
C GLU A 10 4.57 0.63 -9.17
N THR A 11 3.26 0.83 -9.07
CA THR A 11 2.36 0.75 -10.23
C THR A 11 1.33 1.85 -10.21
N THR A 12 0.74 2.15 -11.37
CA THR A 12 -0.30 3.19 -11.48
C THR A 12 -1.64 2.81 -10.83
N GLY A 13 -1.80 1.58 -10.32
CA GLY A 13 -3.05 1.06 -9.74
C GLY A 13 -2.93 -0.39 -9.29
N LEU A 14 -4.04 -1.09 -9.06
CA LEU A 14 -3.99 -2.41 -8.39
C LEU A 14 -4.05 -3.63 -9.33
N ASP A 15 -4.44 -3.43 -10.58
CA ASP A 15 -4.66 -4.53 -11.52
C ASP A 15 -4.23 -4.13 -12.95
N PRO A 16 -3.27 -4.82 -13.57
CA PRO A 16 -2.80 -4.46 -14.92
C PRO A 16 -3.81 -4.78 -16.02
N LEU A 17 -4.81 -5.65 -15.78
CA LEU A 17 -5.84 -6.00 -16.74
C LEU A 17 -7.04 -5.06 -16.61
N GLN A 18 -7.43 -4.73 -15.38
CA GLN A 18 -8.51 -3.79 -15.11
C GLN A 18 -7.98 -2.36 -15.05
N GLY A 19 -8.24 -1.56 -16.10
CA GLY A 19 -7.75 -0.18 -16.19
C GLY A 19 -6.42 -0.02 -16.92
N ASN A 20 -5.82 -1.13 -17.38
CA ASN A 20 -4.53 -1.16 -18.08
C ASN A 20 -3.43 -0.46 -17.26
N HIS A 21 -3.37 -0.74 -15.95
CA HIS A 21 -2.34 -0.21 -15.07
C HIS A 21 -0.96 -0.76 -15.44
N ARG A 22 0.06 0.04 -15.11
CA ARG A 22 1.44 -0.12 -15.57
C ARG A 22 2.40 -0.04 -14.41
N ILE A 23 3.56 -0.68 -14.57
CA ILE A 23 4.69 -0.50 -13.66
C ILE A 23 5.31 0.88 -13.92
N ILE A 24 5.66 1.60 -12.84
CA ILE A 24 6.26 2.95 -12.89
C ILE A 24 7.57 3.04 -12.10
N ASP A 25 7.84 2.07 -11.24
CA ASP A 25 9.09 1.91 -10.51
C ASP A 25 9.37 0.42 -10.39
N LEU A 26 10.61 0.01 -10.67
CA LEU A 26 11.02 -1.39 -10.61
C LEU A 26 12.43 -1.44 -10.02
N ALA A 27 12.58 -2.21 -8.95
CA ALA A 27 13.87 -2.44 -8.34
C ALA A 27 14.13 -3.95 -8.17
N CYS A 28 15.37 -4.34 -8.41
CA CYS A 28 15.90 -5.67 -8.15
C CYS A 28 17.27 -5.54 -7.48
N ILE A 29 17.52 -6.33 -6.43
CA ILE A 29 18.83 -6.39 -5.77
C ILE A 29 19.29 -7.85 -5.75
N GLU A 30 20.48 -8.09 -6.27
CA GLU A 30 21.10 -9.41 -6.29
C GLU A 30 21.82 -9.72 -4.97
N TYR A 31 21.65 -10.95 -4.50
CA TYR A 31 22.26 -11.48 -3.30
C TYR A 31 22.94 -12.83 -3.57
N GLU A 32 24.09 -13.03 -2.92
CA GLU A 32 24.82 -14.29 -2.83
C GLU A 32 25.23 -14.50 -1.36
N ASP A 33 25.13 -15.74 -0.86
CA ASP A 33 25.47 -16.10 0.54
C ASP A 33 24.87 -15.16 1.61
N ALA A 34 23.61 -14.76 1.41
CA ALA A 34 22.86 -13.83 2.27
C ALA A 34 23.44 -12.40 2.36
N ALA A 35 24.34 -12.01 1.44
CA ALA A 35 24.87 -10.65 1.31
C ALA A 35 24.56 -10.05 -0.07
N PRO A 36 24.33 -8.72 -0.17
CA PRO A 36 24.13 -8.07 -1.45
C PRO A 36 25.44 -8.10 -2.27
N THR A 37 25.34 -8.43 -3.55
CA THR A 37 26.52 -8.45 -4.45
C THR A 37 26.95 -7.05 -4.89
N GLY A 38 26.06 -6.06 -4.72
CA GLY A 38 26.20 -4.71 -5.27
C GLY A 38 25.56 -4.55 -6.65
N CYS A 39 25.14 -5.65 -7.29
CA CYS A 39 24.36 -5.60 -8.53
C CYS A 39 22.92 -5.18 -8.23
N VAL A 40 22.52 -4.02 -8.75
CA VAL A 40 21.18 -3.44 -8.56
C VAL A 40 20.63 -3.04 -9.92
N PHE A 41 19.40 -3.48 -10.22
CA PHE A 41 18.62 -3.00 -11.36
C PHE A 41 17.47 -2.14 -10.80
N ASN A 42 17.56 -0.82 -10.92
CA ASN A 42 16.57 0.10 -10.33
C ASN A 42 16.27 1.26 -11.28
N LEU A 43 15.03 1.35 -11.76
CA LEU A 43 14.61 2.30 -12.78
C LEU A 43 13.17 2.75 -12.53
N LYS A 44 12.93 4.06 -12.74
CA LYS A 44 11.58 4.56 -13.03
C LYS A 44 11.21 4.22 -14.47
N ILE A 45 9.93 3.93 -14.71
CA ILE A 45 9.42 3.46 -16.01
C ILE A 45 8.32 4.40 -16.49
N ASN A 46 8.38 4.80 -17.76
CA ASN A 46 7.31 5.54 -18.40
C ASN A 46 6.10 4.62 -18.66
N PRO A 47 4.92 4.91 -18.07
CA PRO A 47 3.73 4.08 -18.22
C PRO A 47 2.96 4.34 -19.53
N GLU A 48 3.56 5.05 -20.48
CA GLU A 48 3.01 5.40 -21.80
C GLU A 48 1.67 6.15 -21.68
N GLY A 49 1.67 7.18 -20.82
CA GLY A 49 0.52 8.06 -20.60
C GLY A 49 -0.55 7.52 -19.64
N LYS A 50 -0.35 6.34 -19.04
CA LYS A 50 -1.22 5.87 -17.94
C LYS A 50 -0.90 6.60 -16.65
N LYS A 51 -1.93 7.21 -16.07
CA LYS A 51 -1.82 8.00 -14.84
C LYS A 51 -2.03 7.16 -13.60
N SER A 52 -1.33 7.51 -12.53
CA SER A 52 -1.55 6.89 -11.22
C SER A 52 -2.92 7.24 -10.67
N VAL A 53 -3.68 6.23 -10.22
CA VAL A 53 -4.92 6.51 -9.47
C VAL A 53 -4.58 7.15 -8.13
N LYS A 54 -5.49 7.99 -7.61
CA LYS A 54 -5.27 8.74 -6.36
C LYS A 54 -4.72 7.88 -5.22
N ARG A 55 -5.24 6.65 -5.07
CA ARG A 55 -4.81 5.73 -4.02
C ARG A 55 -3.37 5.23 -4.22
N ALA A 56 -2.96 4.94 -5.45
CA ALA A 56 -1.58 4.55 -5.75
C ALA A 56 -0.64 5.73 -5.48
N PHE A 57 -0.96 6.91 -5.99
CA PHE A 57 -0.18 8.13 -5.73
C PHE A 57 -0.02 8.44 -4.23
N GLN A 58 -1.05 8.20 -3.42
CA GLN A 58 -0.96 8.36 -1.97
C GLN A 58 0.04 7.40 -1.31
N VAL A 59 0.31 6.24 -1.92
CA VAL A 59 1.26 5.22 -1.44
C VAL A 59 2.70 5.57 -1.86
N HIS A 60 2.94 5.75 -3.16
CA HIS A 60 4.31 5.93 -3.71
C HIS A 60 4.73 7.40 -3.91
N GLY A 61 3.78 8.33 -4.09
CA GLY A 61 4.07 9.77 -4.23
C GLY A 61 4.77 10.19 -5.54
N ILE A 62 4.86 9.30 -6.52
CA ILE A 62 5.50 9.54 -7.82
C ILE A 62 4.56 10.37 -8.72
N LEU A 63 5.03 11.51 -9.22
CA LEU A 63 4.26 12.37 -10.13
C LEU A 63 4.31 11.80 -11.54
N ASP A 64 3.21 11.91 -12.29
CA ASP A 64 3.12 11.41 -13.66
C ASP A 64 4.12 12.14 -14.58
N GLU A 65 4.39 13.43 -14.30
CA GLU A 65 5.32 14.27 -15.04
C GLU A 65 6.78 13.81 -14.92
N ASP A 66 7.17 13.21 -13.79
CA ASP A 66 8.53 12.71 -13.54
C ASP A 66 8.87 11.44 -14.36
N LEU A 67 7.85 10.85 -14.98
CA LEU A 67 7.94 9.58 -15.72
C LEU A 67 8.00 9.77 -17.24
N VAL A 68 7.74 10.98 -17.76
CA VAL A 68 7.58 11.22 -19.21
C VAL A 68 8.88 10.98 -20.00
N ASP A 69 10.02 11.31 -19.40
CA ASP A 69 11.37 11.18 -19.97
C ASP A 69 12.04 9.84 -19.63
N LYS A 70 11.37 8.97 -18.86
CA LYS A 70 11.90 7.68 -18.42
C LYS A 70 11.74 6.62 -19.53
N PRO A 71 12.56 5.56 -19.54
CA PRO A 71 12.39 4.49 -20.52
C PRO A 71 11.06 3.76 -20.31
N THR A 72 10.47 3.25 -21.38
CA THR A 72 9.30 2.38 -21.32
C THR A 72 9.71 0.97 -20.89
N PHE A 73 8.74 0.13 -20.50
CA PHE A 73 9.04 -1.29 -20.25
C PHE A 73 9.60 -1.98 -21.51
N SER A 74 9.13 -1.60 -22.71
CA SER A 74 9.66 -2.11 -23.96
C SER A 74 11.16 -1.84 -24.13
N ASP A 75 11.65 -0.70 -23.65
CA ASP A 75 13.06 -0.34 -23.76
C ASP A 75 13.94 -1.17 -22.80
N ILE A 76 13.40 -1.59 -21.65
CA ILE A 76 14.18 -2.21 -20.57
C ILE A 76 14.01 -3.73 -20.43
N HIS A 77 12.99 -4.33 -21.05
CA HIS A 77 12.57 -5.71 -20.74
C HIS A 77 13.69 -6.73 -20.92
N GLN A 78 14.55 -6.59 -21.94
CA GLN A 78 15.64 -7.53 -22.19
C GLN A 78 16.68 -7.51 -21.07
N GLN A 79 17.07 -6.32 -20.61
CA GLN A 79 18.03 -6.16 -19.51
C GLN A 79 17.43 -6.68 -18.20
N PHE A 80 16.15 -6.38 -17.95
CA PHE A 80 15.43 -6.89 -16.79
C PHE A 80 15.36 -8.42 -16.77
N ILE A 81 14.97 -9.05 -17.89
CA ILE A 81 14.90 -10.51 -18.01
C ILE A 81 16.27 -11.13 -17.74
N GLU A 82 17.33 -10.57 -18.31
CA GLU A 82 18.68 -11.09 -18.10
C GLU A 82 19.12 -10.96 -16.63
N PHE A 83 18.73 -9.89 -15.96
CA PHE A 83 19.03 -9.70 -14.53
C PHE A 83 18.41 -10.79 -13.66
N ILE A 84 17.16 -11.21 -13.91
CA ILE A 84 16.44 -12.19 -13.09
C ILE A 84 16.59 -13.65 -13.57
N ARG A 85 17.14 -13.87 -14.76
CA ARG A 85 17.20 -15.19 -15.39
C ARG A 85 17.88 -16.23 -14.50
N GLY A 86 17.21 -17.36 -14.29
CA GLY A 86 17.72 -18.47 -13.49
C GLY A 86 17.92 -18.17 -12.01
N SER A 87 17.47 -17.01 -11.52
CA SER A 87 17.55 -16.65 -10.10
C SER A 87 16.43 -17.31 -9.28
N HIS A 88 16.66 -17.36 -7.97
CA HIS A 88 15.60 -17.49 -6.98
C HIS A 88 15.03 -16.10 -6.70
N LEU A 89 13.85 -15.82 -7.25
CA LEU A 89 13.19 -14.52 -7.14
C LEU A 89 12.37 -14.44 -5.85
N ILE A 90 12.63 -13.43 -5.02
CA ILE A 90 12.00 -13.25 -3.72
C ILE A 90 11.28 -11.90 -3.68
N ILE A 91 9.98 -11.91 -3.39
CA ILE A 91 9.14 -10.72 -3.44
C ILE A 91 8.19 -10.70 -2.25
N PHE A 92 7.97 -9.52 -1.65
CA PHE A 92 6.90 -9.36 -0.68
C PHE A 92 5.56 -9.29 -1.40
N ASN A 93 4.64 -10.23 -1.14
CA ASN A 93 3.38 -10.34 -1.86
C ASN A 93 3.55 -10.61 -3.38
N ALA A 94 4.40 -11.58 -3.73
CA ALA A 94 4.79 -11.94 -5.10
C ALA A 94 3.63 -12.03 -6.12
N ALA A 95 2.45 -12.48 -5.72
CA ALA A 95 1.29 -12.57 -6.63
C ALA A 95 0.87 -11.21 -7.23
N PHE A 96 1.16 -10.10 -6.56
CA PHE A 96 0.93 -8.76 -7.07
C PHE A 96 1.90 -8.44 -8.21
N ASP A 97 3.20 -8.47 -7.92
CA ASP A 97 4.27 -8.13 -8.85
C ASP A 97 4.30 -9.05 -10.06
N LEU A 98 4.15 -10.37 -9.86
CA LEU A 98 4.10 -11.33 -10.95
C LEU A 98 2.97 -11.03 -11.94
N ARG A 99 1.80 -10.59 -11.46
CA ARG A 99 0.69 -10.22 -12.34
C ARG A 99 1.04 -9.01 -13.20
N PHE A 100 1.70 -8.01 -12.62
CA PHE A 100 2.15 -6.82 -13.34
C PHE A 100 3.27 -7.13 -14.33
N LEU A 101 4.31 -7.83 -13.89
CA LEU A 101 5.46 -8.21 -14.73
C LEU A 101 5.02 -9.06 -15.91
N ASN A 102 4.18 -10.09 -15.68
CA ASN A 102 3.66 -10.91 -16.78
C ASN A 102 2.77 -10.10 -17.74
N ALA A 103 1.99 -9.14 -17.24
CA ALA A 103 1.22 -8.25 -18.11
C ALA A 103 2.11 -7.35 -18.97
N GLU A 104 3.21 -6.82 -18.41
CA GLU A 104 4.19 -6.04 -19.19
C GLU A 104 4.94 -6.91 -20.22
N LEU A 105 5.34 -8.13 -19.86
CA LEU A 105 5.93 -9.11 -20.78
C LEU A 105 4.99 -9.44 -21.95
N ASN A 106 3.70 -9.62 -21.67
CA ASN A 106 2.69 -9.85 -22.72
C ASN A 106 2.56 -8.66 -23.67
N ARG A 107 2.66 -7.41 -23.18
CA ARG A 107 2.57 -6.20 -24.03
C ARG A 107 3.74 -6.09 -25.01
N VAL A 108 4.90 -6.62 -24.67
CA VAL A 108 6.08 -6.68 -25.56
C VAL A 108 6.16 -8.00 -26.33
N ASN A 109 5.09 -8.81 -26.33
CA ASN A 109 5.01 -10.12 -26.98
C ASN A 109 6.09 -11.12 -26.55
N TYR A 110 6.57 -11.01 -25.30
CA TYR A 110 7.47 -12.01 -24.73
C TYR A 110 6.66 -13.24 -24.30
N THR A 111 7.09 -14.43 -24.72
CA THR A 111 6.27 -15.65 -24.66
C THR A 111 6.32 -16.39 -23.33
N SER A 112 7.36 -16.16 -22.52
CA SER A 112 7.53 -16.83 -21.22
C SER A 112 7.06 -15.95 -20.07
N THR A 113 6.56 -16.56 -19.01
CA THR A 113 6.23 -15.88 -17.76
C THR A 113 7.47 -15.70 -16.89
N ILE A 114 7.37 -14.85 -15.85
CA ILE A 114 8.43 -14.71 -14.84
C ILE A 114 8.79 -16.05 -14.19
N SER A 115 7.79 -16.90 -13.95
CA SER A 115 8.01 -18.24 -13.37
C SER A 115 8.74 -19.19 -14.32
N ASP A 116 8.68 -18.95 -15.63
CA ASP A 116 9.46 -19.73 -16.61
C ASP A 116 10.90 -19.21 -16.75
N ILE A 117 11.13 -17.93 -16.43
CA ILE A 117 12.43 -17.25 -16.53
C ILE A 117 13.30 -17.53 -15.28
N CYS A 118 12.68 -17.59 -14.10
CA CYS A 118 13.34 -17.80 -12.82
C CYS A 118 13.45 -19.29 -12.48
N ALA A 119 14.43 -19.66 -11.66
CA ALA A 119 14.55 -21.03 -11.17
C ALA A 119 13.49 -21.33 -10.09
N GLU A 120 13.20 -20.34 -9.25
CA GLU A 120 12.21 -20.42 -8.17
C GLU A 120 11.62 -19.04 -7.89
N VAL A 121 10.38 -18.99 -7.39
CA VAL A 121 9.75 -17.75 -6.88
C VAL A 121 9.22 -17.97 -5.47
N THR A 122 9.62 -17.12 -4.54
CA THR A 122 9.18 -17.15 -3.13
C THR A 122 8.46 -15.87 -2.73
N CYS A 123 7.38 -16.03 -1.97
CA CYS A 123 6.62 -14.92 -1.40
C CYS A 123 6.99 -14.70 0.08
N THR A 124 7.75 -13.65 0.38
CA THR A 124 8.16 -13.30 1.75
C THR A 124 6.97 -13.07 2.68
N MET A 125 5.85 -12.56 2.15
CA MET A 125 4.64 -12.33 2.93
C MET A 125 4.05 -13.62 3.48
N GLU A 126 4.05 -14.71 2.72
CA GLU A 126 3.53 -16.00 3.19
C GLU A 126 4.45 -16.59 4.26
N PHE A 127 5.76 -16.49 4.06
CA PHE A 127 6.72 -16.93 5.07
C PHE A 127 6.59 -16.15 6.39
N ALA A 128 6.39 -14.83 6.30
CA ALA A 128 6.12 -13.99 7.46
C ALA A 128 4.82 -14.36 8.18
N LYS A 129 3.73 -14.64 7.44
CA LYS A 129 2.44 -15.05 8.02
C LYS A 129 2.56 -16.35 8.79
N GLU A 130 3.27 -17.33 8.23
CA GLU A 130 3.50 -18.63 8.86
C GLU A 130 4.27 -18.46 10.17
N LYS A 131 5.45 -17.82 10.13
CA LYS A 131 6.29 -17.58 11.31
C LYS A 131 5.57 -16.78 12.41
N LEU A 132 4.73 -15.81 12.03
CA LEU A 132 4.01 -14.95 12.96
C LEU A 132 2.64 -15.50 13.40
N GLY A 133 2.16 -16.59 12.80
CA GLY A 133 0.83 -17.15 13.08
C GLY A 133 -0.34 -16.21 12.77
N VAL A 134 -0.25 -15.41 11.70
CA VAL A 134 -1.28 -14.41 11.33
C VAL A 134 -1.83 -14.63 9.93
N ARG A 135 -3.09 -14.22 9.69
CA ARG A 135 -3.73 -14.34 8.36
C ARG A 135 -3.31 -13.24 7.37
N LYS A 136 -2.96 -12.06 7.87
CA LYS A 136 -2.62 -10.88 7.08
C LYS A 136 -1.50 -10.12 7.79
N ILE A 137 -0.55 -9.64 7.01
CA ILE A 137 0.56 -8.82 7.49
C ILE A 137 1.01 -7.91 6.34
N SER A 138 1.30 -6.64 6.63
CA SER A 138 1.99 -5.76 5.69
C SER A 138 3.50 -5.89 5.87
N GLN A 139 4.27 -5.45 4.87
CA GLN A 139 5.72 -5.45 4.95
C GLN A 139 6.21 -4.64 6.15
N ASP A 140 5.67 -3.43 6.37
CA ASP A 140 5.97 -2.61 7.55
C ASP A 140 5.72 -3.36 8.85
N ALA A 141 4.55 -3.99 8.97
CA ALA A 141 4.18 -4.68 10.20
C ALA A 141 5.06 -5.90 10.46
N ALA A 142 5.52 -6.58 9.40
CA ALA A 142 6.48 -7.67 9.50
C ALA A 142 7.87 -7.15 9.88
N CYS A 143 8.39 -6.12 9.19
CA CYS A 143 9.68 -5.49 9.48
C CYS A 143 9.75 -5.03 10.94
N LEU A 144 8.74 -4.29 11.39
CA LEU A 144 8.67 -3.81 12.77
C LEU A 144 8.60 -4.93 13.80
N ARG A 145 7.91 -6.05 13.50
CA ARG A 145 7.89 -7.20 14.40
C ARG A 145 9.26 -7.87 14.52
N TYR A 146 10.07 -7.83 13.48
CA TYR A 146 11.46 -8.34 13.52
C TYR A 146 12.49 -7.28 13.92
N GLY A 147 12.04 -6.12 14.42
CA GLY A 147 12.93 -5.05 14.90
C GLY A 147 13.68 -4.31 13.79
N ILE A 148 13.23 -4.43 12.54
CA ILE A 148 13.79 -3.72 11.38
C ILE A 148 13.27 -2.28 11.39
N ASP A 149 14.18 -1.31 11.25
CA ASP A 149 13.83 0.10 11.20
C ASP A 149 13.25 0.47 9.83
N ILE A 150 12.08 1.11 9.84
CA ILE A 150 11.40 1.62 8.65
C ILE A 150 11.26 3.15 8.69
N SER A 151 11.93 3.83 9.62
CA SER A 151 11.80 5.28 9.84
C SER A 151 12.17 6.13 8.60
N SER A 152 13.05 5.62 7.74
CA SER A 152 13.41 6.24 6.46
C SER A 152 12.31 6.12 5.38
N ARG A 153 11.34 5.24 5.58
CA ARG A 153 10.23 4.97 4.64
C ARG A 153 9.05 5.91 4.88
N THR A 154 9.13 7.12 4.35
CA THR A 154 8.00 8.07 4.39
C THR A 154 6.94 7.79 3.33
N LYS A 155 7.35 7.25 2.18
CA LYS A 155 6.54 6.78 1.06
C LYS A 155 7.10 5.44 0.58
N HIS A 156 6.27 4.69 -0.11
CA HIS A 156 6.72 3.50 -0.82
C HIS A 156 7.63 3.87 -2.00
N GLY A 157 8.58 2.99 -2.29
CA GLY A 157 9.50 3.14 -3.39
C GLY A 157 10.26 1.85 -3.60
N ALA A 158 10.32 1.38 -4.84
CA ALA A 158 10.66 0.01 -5.15
C ALA A 158 12.02 -0.41 -4.56
N LEU A 159 13.04 0.48 -4.61
CA LEU A 159 14.37 0.15 -4.08
C LEU A 159 14.40 -0.02 -2.56
N LEU A 160 13.76 0.90 -1.83
CA LEU A 160 13.69 0.82 -0.37
C LEU A 160 12.90 -0.41 0.06
N ASP A 161 11.82 -0.69 -0.65
CA ASP A 161 10.91 -1.80 -0.37
C ASP A 161 11.57 -3.14 -0.69
N THR A 162 12.35 -3.21 -1.77
CA THR A 162 13.21 -4.36 -2.07
C THR A 162 14.25 -4.59 -0.97
N THR A 163 14.87 -3.52 -0.47
CA THR A 163 15.89 -3.59 0.61
C THR A 163 15.28 -4.12 1.91
N LEU A 164 14.13 -3.57 2.32
CA LEU A 164 13.40 -4.02 3.51
C LEU A 164 12.90 -5.47 3.36
N CYS A 165 12.49 -5.87 2.16
CA CYS A 165 12.09 -7.25 1.87
C CYS A 165 13.28 -8.21 2.06
N ALA A 166 14.47 -7.83 1.59
CA ALA A 166 15.69 -8.60 1.75
C ALA A 166 16.09 -8.77 3.23
N GLU A 167 16.12 -7.67 3.98
CA GLU A 167 16.43 -7.69 5.42
C GLU A 167 15.43 -8.55 6.20
N LEU A 168 14.13 -8.40 5.91
CA LEU A 168 13.08 -9.20 6.51
C LEU A 168 13.22 -10.68 6.18
N PHE A 169 13.47 -11.03 4.91
CA PHE A 169 13.60 -12.41 4.49
C PHE A 169 14.77 -13.12 5.17
N ILE A 170 15.93 -12.45 5.24
CA ILE A 170 17.11 -12.95 5.95
C ILE A 170 16.79 -13.14 7.44
N LYS A 171 16.07 -12.20 8.06
CA LYS A 171 15.60 -12.33 9.46
C LYS A 171 14.63 -13.48 9.67
N LEU A 172 13.77 -13.79 8.70
CA LEU A 172 12.83 -14.91 8.79
C LEU A 172 13.51 -16.29 8.68
N LEU A 173 14.66 -16.36 8.00
CA LEU A 173 15.49 -17.56 7.91
C LEU A 173 16.28 -17.84 9.20
N ASP A 174 16.58 -16.81 9.98
CA ASP A 174 17.24 -16.94 11.28
C ASP A 174 16.27 -17.55 12.31
N GLU A 175 16.46 -18.84 12.61
CA GLU A 175 15.63 -19.57 13.58
C GLU A 175 15.76 -19.04 15.02
N THR A 176 16.79 -18.23 15.31
CA THR A 176 16.98 -17.61 16.62
C THR A 176 16.30 -16.24 16.74
N ALA A 177 15.81 -15.69 15.63
CA ALA A 177 15.14 -14.40 15.61
C ALA A 177 13.72 -14.50 16.21
N GLU A 178 13.54 -13.90 17.39
CA GLU A 178 12.24 -13.84 18.06
C GLU A 178 11.48 -12.56 17.68
N PRO A 179 10.30 -12.67 17.03
CA PRO A 179 9.50 -11.50 16.68
C PRO A 179 8.79 -10.90 17.90
N LEU A 180 8.52 -9.60 17.85
CA LEU A 180 7.66 -8.93 18.80
C LEU A 180 6.23 -9.51 18.74
N LYS A 181 5.63 -9.71 19.93
CA LYS A 181 4.25 -10.22 20.07
C LYS A 181 3.21 -9.36 19.35
N SER A 182 3.46 -8.05 19.28
CA SER A 182 2.58 -7.09 18.61
C SER A 182 3.41 -6.13 17.76
N THR A 183 2.78 -5.59 16.71
CA THR A 183 3.39 -4.57 15.87
C THR A 183 3.41 -3.24 16.65
N PRO A 184 4.59 -2.62 16.84
CA PRO A 184 4.72 -1.30 17.45
C PRO A 184 3.84 -0.24 16.76
N GLN A 185 3.22 0.64 17.55
CA GLN A 185 2.53 1.80 17.01
C GLN A 185 3.54 2.83 16.48
N GLN A 186 3.42 3.18 15.21
CA GLN A 186 4.27 4.19 14.56
C GLN A 186 3.83 5.62 14.89
N ASN A 187 2.52 5.84 15.03
CA ASN A 187 1.98 7.17 15.31
C ASN A 187 1.78 7.37 16.81
N LYS A 188 2.31 8.48 17.35
CA LYS A 188 1.93 8.94 18.70
C LYS A 188 0.43 9.20 18.70
N HIS A 189 -0.28 8.56 19.63
CA HIS A 189 -1.70 8.79 19.82
C HIS A 189 -1.90 10.28 20.15
N SER A 190 -2.43 11.04 19.21
CA SER A 190 -2.80 12.43 19.44
C SER A 190 -4.15 12.42 20.15
N PRO A 191 -4.30 13.04 21.33
CA PRO A 191 -5.57 13.04 22.04
C PRO A 191 -6.63 13.70 21.16
N THR A 192 -7.67 12.94 20.79
CA THR A 192 -8.76 13.44 19.96
C THR A 192 -9.49 14.55 20.71
N LYS A 193 -9.49 15.77 20.15
CA LYS A 193 -10.27 16.88 20.70
C LYS A 193 -11.73 16.66 20.31
N ALA A 194 -12.58 16.29 21.27
CA ALA A 194 -14.01 16.09 21.00
C ALA A 194 -14.65 17.41 20.52
N ILE A 195 -15.27 17.39 19.34
CA ILE A 195 -16.07 18.51 18.84
C ILE A 195 -17.54 18.20 19.13
N PRO A 196 -18.27 19.03 19.89
CA PRO A 196 -19.69 18.84 20.11
C PRO A 196 -20.47 19.19 18.84
N ILE A 197 -21.04 18.18 18.17
CA ILE A 197 -21.89 18.40 17.00
C ILE A 197 -23.36 18.46 17.45
N PRO A 198 -24.08 19.57 17.23
CA PRO A 198 -25.50 19.65 17.55
C PRO A 198 -26.31 18.78 16.56
N ARG A 199 -27.16 17.88 17.08
CA ARG A 199 -28.07 17.05 16.24
C ARG A 199 -29.25 17.84 15.65
N ALA A 200 -29.47 19.06 16.12
CA ALA A 200 -30.49 19.96 15.60
C ALA A 200 -30.05 21.42 15.75
N TYR A 201 -30.39 22.24 14.76
CA TYR A 201 -30.26 23.69 14.80
C TYR A 201 -31.58 24.32 15.27
N LYS A 202 -31.52 25.32 16.15
CA LYS A 202 -32.69 26.13 16.54
C LYS A 202 -32.62 27.46 15.81
N ASN A 203 -33.60 27.75 14.96
CA ASN A 203 -33.74 29.05 14.34
C ASN A 203 -34.04 30.09 15.44
N LYS A 204 -33.23 31.16 15.49
CA LYS A 204 -33.34 32.19 16.53
C LYS A 204 -34.55 33.12 16.36
N GLU A 205 -35.02 33.28 15.14
CA GLU A 205 -36.12 34.19 14.80
C GLU A 205 -37.47 33.49 14.94
N THR A 206 -37.59 32.26 14.45
CA THR A 206 -38.85 31.51 14.45
C THR A 206 -38.98 30.56 15.63
N GLY A 207 -37.88 30.30 16.36
CA GLY A 207 -37.82 29.34 17.44
C GLY A 207 -37.93 27.88 17.00
N SER A 208 -38.06 27.60 15.70
CA SER A 208 -38.22 26.26 15.14
C SER A 208 -36.91 25.47 15.18
N TYR A 209 -37.02 24.14 15.21
CA TYR A 209 -35.87 23.24 15.18
C TYR A 209 -35.76 22.54 13.82
N THR A 210 -34.54 22.39 13.33
CA THR A 210 -34.23 21.62 12.11
C THR A 210 -33.24 20.53 12.47
N GLN A 211 -33.55 19.28 12.14
CA GLN A 211 -32.65 18.15 12.39
C GLN A 211 -31.54 18.11 11.33
N LEU A 212 -30.30 17.91 11.76
CA LEU A 212 -29.13 17.81 10.88
C LEU A 212 -28.68 16.34 10.77
N ASN A 213 -28.15 15.97 9.60
CA ASN A 213 -27.49 14.70 9.35
C ASN A 213 -26.22 14.61 10.20
N PHE A 214 -26.02 13.42 10.74
CA PHE A 214 -24.91 13.12 11.63
C PHE A 214 -23.79 12.43 10.83
N CYS A 215 -22.96 13.20 10.11
CA CYS A 215 -21.69 12.69 9.61
C CYS A 215 -20.61 12.94 10.68
N LYS A 216 -19.82 11.91 11.01
CA LYS A 216 -18.73 12.03 12.00
C LYS A 216 -17.49 12.74 11.46
N ASN A 217 -17.37 12.82 10.14
CA ASN A 217 -16.28 13.50 9.44
C ASN A 217 -16.77 14.90 8.99
N PRO A 218 -16.11 16.01 9.39
CA PRO A 218 -16.42 17.36 8.90
C PRO A 218 -16.24 17.57 7.40
N GLU A 219 -15.38 16.79 6.74
CA GLU A 219 -15.10 16.87 5.30
C GLU A 219 -16.10 16.08 4.44
N CYS A 220 -17.02 15.38 5.08
CA CYS A 220 -18.10 14.65 4.44
C CYS A 220 -19.12 15.64 3.84
N GLU A 221 -19.51 15.44 2.57
CA GLU A 221 -20.53 16.26 1.91
C GLU A 221 -21.88 16.28 2.67
N ASN A 222 -22.15 15.26 3.49
CA ASN A 222 -23.35 15.16 4.32
C ASN A 222 -23.21 15.81 5.72
N PHE A 223 -22.07 16.42 6.05
CA PHE A 223 -21.84 17.05 7.36
C PHE A 223 -22.68 18.34 7.50
N GLY A 224 -23.47 18.42 8.57
CA GLY A 224 -24.28 19.62 8.85
C GLY A 224 -25.45 19.87 7.89
N VAL A 225 -25.73 18.93 6.97
CA VAL A 225 -26.84 19.02 6.01
C VAL A 225 -28.16 18.63 6.68
N VAL A 226 -29.29 19.20 6.27
CA VAL A 226 -30.61 18.87 6.82
C VAL A 226 -30.95 17.38 6.61
N ALA A 227 -31.49 16.74 7.65
CA ALA A 227 -31.88 15.34 7.61
C ALA A 227 -33.11 15.13 6.71
N LYS A 228 -32.94 14.34 5.64
CA LYS A 228 -34.03 14.00 4.71
C LYS A 228 -35.15 13.20 5.38
N ASN A 229 -34.81 12.34 6.35
CA ASN A 229 -35.75 11.52 7.13
C ASN A 229 -35.74 11.95 8.60
N SER A 230 -36.34 13.11 8.88
CA SER A 230 -36.41 13.66 10.24
C SER A 230 -37.24 12.76 11.16
N THR A 231 -36.78 12.60 12.39
CA THR A 231 -37.41 11.74 13.39
C THR A 231 -38.25 12.53 14.38
N TYR A 232 -39.47 12.06 14.62
CA TYR A 232 -40.45 12.71 15.50
C TYR A 232 -40.71 11.88 16.75
N LYS A 233 -41.09 12.55 17.83
CA LYS A 233 -41.67 11.95 19.03
C LYS A 233 -43.13 11.59 18.76
N ALA A 234 -43.73 10.83 19.68
CA ALA A 234 -45.14 10.43 19.58
C ALA A 234 -46.12 11.64 19.56
N ASN A 235 -45.72 12.79 20.09
CA ASN A 235 -46.49 14.05 20.06
C ASN A 235 -46.22 14.91 18.81
N SER A 236 -45.68 14.32 17.74
CA SER A 236 -45.33 14.99 16.49
C SER A 236 -44.28 16.11 16.60
N GLU A 237 -43.63 16.29 17.75
CA GLU A 237 -42.47 17.16 17.86
C GLU A 237 -41.20 16.47 17.34
N LEU A 238 -40.29 17.23 16.72
CA LEU A 238 -38.95 16.72 16.37
C LEU A 238 -38.21 16.16 17.59
N LYS A 239 -37.54 15.00 17.43
CA LYS A 239 -36.68 14.41 18.46
C LYS A 239 -35.41 15.26 18.62
N ARG A 240 -35.43 16.14 19.63
CA ARG A 240 -34.38 17.13 19.89
C ARG A 240 -33.06 16.62 20.50
N ARG A 241 -32.83 15.30 20.68
CA ARG A 241 -31.76 14.77 21.59
C ARG A 241 -30.45 15.56 21.46
N LEU A 242 -30.25 16.51 22.39
CA LEU A 242 -28.97 17.07 22.80
C LEU A 242 -28.23 15.96 23.55
N GLY A 243 -27.88 14.90 22.83
CA GLY A 243 -26.96 13.92 23.38
C GLY A 243 -25.61 14.61 23.45
N LYS A 244 -25.10 14.85 24.66
CA LYS A 244 -23.65 14.98 24.87
C LYS A 244 -23.03 13.65 24.49
N HIS A 245 -22.95 13.38 23.20
CA HIS A 245 -22.14 12.30 22.69
C HIS A 245 -20.84 12.96 22.30
N ASN A 246 -19.89 12.88 23.22
CA ASN A 246 -18.50 13.14 22.92
C ASN A 246 -18.12 12.07 21.88
N TYR A 247 -17.90 12.48 20.64
CA TYR A 247 -17.43 11.59 19.62
C TYR A 247 -15.93 11.79 19.43
N GLN A 248 -15.24 10.67 19.36
CA GLN A 248 -13.88 10.57 18.83
C GLN A 248 -14.01 10.61 17.31
N ILE A 249 -13.30 11.54 16.68
CA ILE A 249 -13.11 11.60 15.24
C ILE A 249 -11.76 10.94 14.97
N GLU A 250 -11.76 9.90 14.13
CA GLU A 250 -10.55 9.18 13.66
C GLU A 250 -9.73 10.03 12.69
#